data_AF-A0A1Q2KZ96-F1
#
_entry.id   AF-A0A1Q2KZ96-F1
#
_cell.length_a   1.000
_cell.length_b   1.000
_cell.length_c   1.000
_cell.angle_alpha   90.00
_cell.angle_beta   90.00
_cell.angle_gamma   90.00
#
_symmetry.space_group_name_H-M   'P 1'
#
loop_
_entity.id
_entity.type
_entity.pdbx_description
1 polymer ?
#
loop_
_entity_poly.entity_id
_entity_poly.type
_entity_poly.pdbx_seq_one_letter_code
_entity_poly.pdbx_strand_id
1 'polypeptide(L)'
;MNTTLGKFLLVCSLFFILASFFAPFVLLTIFQQLFIQPEQTWFFGSPFLNYGIYFVAFLIIGIAIGVFRYVFFNSEKTKMATFTCFAAALVPAFMALSLSANHYYYFDEEGIHQNGLFQLTEEIHPWKDVEKMTVVTEDTAGGTKPVSMVFTERGGEEILFPLTAQLIRKRNLLESRLVEMDVTLDAIYRQSDS
;
A
#
# COMPACT_ATOMS: atom_id res chain seq x y z
N MET A 1 7.39 40.86 -12.27
CA MET A 1 7.47 39.58 -11.52
C MET A 1 6.15 38.85 -11.67
N ASN A 2 6.14 37.61 -12.15
CA ASN A 2 4.92 36.95 -12.64
C ASN A 2 4.03 36.48 -11.46
N THR A 3 3.18 37.38 -10.95
CA THR A 3 2.27 37.15 -9.83
C THR A 3 1.35 35.95 -10.05
N THR A 4 1.06 35.63 -11.31
CA THR A 4 0.30 34.44 -11.72
C THR A 4 1.02 33.14 -11.33
N LEU A 5 2.33 33.04 -11.58
CA LEU A 5 3.10 31.84 -11.25
C LEU A 5 3.17 31.59 -9.74
N GLY A 6 3.40 32.65 -8.96
CA GLY A 6 3.47 32.55 -7.49
C GLY A 6 2.13 32.17 -6.85
N LYS A 7 0.99 32.57 -7.46
CA LYS A 7 -0.36 32.13 -7.07
C LYS A 7 -0.61 30.68 -7.46
N PHE A 8 -0.24 30.29 -8.68
CA PHE A 8 -0.38 28.92 -9.17
C PHE A 8 0.36 27.93 -8.26
N LEU A 9 1.63 28.19 -7.94
CA LEU A 9 2.42 27.32 -7.04
C LEU A 9 1.82 27.21 -5.64
N LEU A 10 1.24 28.30 -5.11
CA LEU A 10 0.54 28.27 -3.82
C LEU A 10 -0.69 27.35 -3.89
N VAL A 11 -1.49 27.46 -4.96
CA VAL A 11 -2.65 26.58 -5.17
C VAL A 11 -2.20 25.12 -5.30
N CYS A 12 -1.13 24.83 -6.06
CA CYS A 12 -0.58 23.48 -6.17
C CYS A 12 -0.13 22.93 -4.80
N SER A 13 0.60 23.72 -4.01
CA SER A 13 1.04 23.32 -2.68
C SER A 13 -0.14 22.92 -1.79
N LEU A 14 -1.17 23.76 -1.73
CA LEU A 14 -2.39 23.49 -0.96
C LEU A 14 -3.14 22.27 -1.51
N PHE A 15 -3.22 22.12 -2.83
CA PHE A 15 -3.83 20.97 -3.48
C PHE A 15 -3.14 19.66 -3.08
N PHE A 16 -1.81 19.59 -3.13
CA PHE A 16 -1.06 18.38 -2.74
C PHE A 16 -1.20 18.06 -1.25
N ILE A 17 -1.22 19.07 -0.38
CA ILE A 17 -1.43 18.88 1.07
C ILE A 17 -2.84 18.36 1.35
N LEU A 18 -3.87 18.89 0.70
CA LEU A 18 -5.23 18.39 0.86
C LEU A 18 -5.40 17.01 0.23
N ALA A 19 -4.79 16.80 -0.94
CA ALA A 19 -4.81 15.53 -1.64
C ALA A 19 -4.11 14.43 -0.84
N SER A 20 -3.13 14.73 0.02
CA SER A 20 -2.48 13.69 0.82
C SER A 20 -3.45 12.86 1.66
N PHE A 21 -4.59 13.42 2.08
CA PHE A 21 -5.61 12.71 2.86
C PHE A 21 -6.49 11.80 2.02
N PHE A 22 -6.73 12.12 0.74
CA PHE A 22 -7.72 11.43 -0.10
C PHE A 22 -7.08 10.64 -1.24
N ALA A 23 -6.02 11.17 -1.84
CA ALA A 23 -5.30 10.58 -2.95
C ALA A 23 -4.74 9.18 -2.66
N PRO A 24 -4.22 8.85 -1.46
CA PRO A 24 -3.74 7.49 -1.19
C PRO A 24 -4.82 6.44 -1.40
N PHE A 25 -6.07 6.71 -1.03
CA PHE A 25 -7.15 5.73 -1.13
C PHE A 25 -7.70 5.60 -2.55
N VAL A 26 -7.64 6.69 -3.33
CA VAL A 26 -8.22 6.74 -4.68
C VAL A 26 -7.16 6.42 -5.74
N LEU A 27 -6.04 7.15 -5.76
CA LEU A 27 -5.05 7.06 -6.82
C LEU A 27 -4.26 5.75 -6.78
N LEU A 28 -3.87 5.28 -5.59
CA LEU A 28 -3.14 4.02 -5.46
C LEU A 28 -4.01 2.86 -5.97
N THR A 29 -5.26 2.80 -5.51
CA THR A 29 -6.21 1.76 -5.90
C THR A 29 -6.46 1.77 -7.41
N ILE A 30 -6.74 2.94 -8.00
CA ILE A 30 -6.97 3.05 -9.46
C ILE A 30 -5.72 2.65 -10.24
N PHE A 31 -4.54 3.11 -9.81
CA PHE A 31 -3.28 2.78 -10.47
C PHE A 31 -3.05 1.27 -10.47
N GLN A 32 -3.14 0.63 -9.31
CA GLN A 32 -2.92 -0.80 -9.19
C GLN A 32 -3.96 -1.62 -9.95
N GLN A 33 -5.24 -1.22 -9.94
CA GLN A 33 -6.29 -1.89 -10.71
C GLN A 33 -6.09 -1.79 -12.23
N LEU A 34 -5.59 -0.66 -12.73
CA LEU A 34 -5.42 -0.45 -14.17
C LEU A 34 -4.13 -1.06 -14.73
N PHE A 35 -3.05 -1.05 -13.94
CA PHE A 35 -1.71 -1.38 -14.44
C PHE A 35 -1.13 -2.67 -13.88
N ILE A 36 -1.61 -3.15 -12.73
CA ILE A 36 -1.00 -4.28 -12.02
C ILE A 36 -1.97 -5.46 -11.95
N GLN A 37 -3.22 -5.24 -11.56
CA GLN A 37 -4.18 -6.32 -11.30
C GLN A 37 -4.43 -7.18 -12.55
N PRO A 38 -4.09 -8.48 -12.53
CA PRO A 38 -4.45 -9.41 -13.60
C PRO A 38 -5.97 -9.63 -13.71
N GLU A 39 -6.46 -9.98 -14.90
CA GLU A 39 -7.90 -10.16 -15.15
C GLU A 39 -8.53 -11.30 -14.32
N GLN A 40 -7.75 -12.35 -13.99
CA GLN A 40 -8.24 -13.58 -13.35
C GLN A 40 -7.83 -13.72 -11.88
N THR A 41 -7.73 -12.61 -11.15
CA THR A 41 -7.47 -12.68 -9.69
C THR A 41 -8.72 -13.01 -8.88
N TRP A 42 -8.60 -13.88 -7.88
CA TRP A 42 -9.63 -14.12 -6.87
C TRP A 42 -9.69 -12.98 -5.85
N PHE A 43 -8.53 -12.43 -5.50
CA PHE A 43 -8.35 -11.33 -4.58
C PHE A 43 -7.16 -10.47 -5.00
N PHE A 44 -7.28 -9.15 -4.86
CA PHE A 44 -6.19 -8.19 -5.08
C PHE A 44 -6.18 -7.17 -3.95
N GLY A 45 -4.99 -6.87 -3.40
CA GLY A 45 -4.86 -5.98 -2.26
C GLY A 45 -3.53 -5.24 -2.20
N SER A 46 -3.58 -4.07 -1.54
CA SER A 46 -2.39 -3.29 -1.19
C SER A 46 -2.16 -3.35 0.32
N PRO A 47 -0.92 -3.56 0.79
CA PRO A 47 -0.57 -3.42 2.20
C PRO A 47 -0.93 -2.05 2.74
N PHE A 48 -1.39 -1.99 4.00
CA PHE A 48 -1.83 -0.74 4.63
C PHE A 48 -0.72 0.33 4.67
N LEU A 49 0.53 -0.13 4.79
CA LEU A 49 1.72 0.73 4.79
C LEU A 49 1.77 1.67 3.57
N ASN A 50 1.27 1.23 2.42
CA ASN A 50 1.32 2.01 1.18
C ASN A 50 0.51 3.30 1.24
N TYR A 51 -0.65 3.27 1.90
CA TYR A 51 -1.48 4.46 2.08
C TYR A 51 -0.74 5.50 2.93
N GLY A 52 0.01 5.04 3.95
CA GLY A 52 0.88 5.90 4.76
C GLY A 52 2.03 6.51 3.96
N ILE A 53 2.69 5.70 3.12
CA ILE A 53 3.77 6.19 2.24
C ILE A 53 3.24 7.24 1.26
N TYR A 54 2.08 6.99 0.62
CA TYR A 54 1.45 7.95 -0.27
C TYR A 54 1.08 9.25 0.48
N PHE A 55 0.48 9.14 1.67
CA PHE A 55 0.15 10.31 2.49
C PHE A 55 1.38 11.18 2.74
N VAL A 56 2.47 10.58 3.23
CA VAL A 56 3.71 11.30 3.55
C VAL A 56 4.35 11.89 2.28
N ALA A 57 4.39 11.14 1.18
CA ALA A 57 5.00 11.61 -0.06
C ALA A 57 4.25 12.81 -0.66
N PHE A 58 2.91 12.76 -0.70
CA PHE A 58 2.09 13.90 -1.14
C PHE A 58 2.27 15.13 -0.25
N LEU A 59 2.37 14.93 1.07
CA LEU A 59 2.60 16.00 2.02
C LEU A 59 3.99 16.64 1.81
N ILE A 60 5.04 15.84 1.62
CA ILE A 60 6.39 16.33 1.29
C ILE A 60 6.38 17.14 -0.01
N ILE A 61 5.72 16.65 -1.07
CA ILE A 61 5.59 17.37 -2.35
C ILE A 61 4.90 18.72 -2.13
N GLY A 62 3.78 18.73 -1.42
CA GLY A 62 3.02 19.95 -1.13
C GLY A 62 3.83 20.98 -0.33
N ILE A 63 4.52 20.56 0.73
CA ILE A 63 5.39 21.43 1.53
C ILE A 63 6.58 21.92 0.69
N ALA A 64 7.23 21.05 -0.07
CA ALA A 64 8.37 21.40 -0.90
C ALA A 64 8.00 22.49 -1.92
N ILE A 65 6.84 22.36 -2.58
CA ILE A 65 6.33 23.39 -3.51
C ILE A 65 6.06 24.71 -2.77
N GLY A 66 5.46 24.66 -1.57
CA GLY A 66 5.16 25.84 -0.76
C GLY A 66 6.42 26.60 -0.33
N VAL A 67 7.43 25.86 0.17
CA VAL A 67 8.74 26.40 0.56
C VAL A 67 9.46 26.96 -0.66
N PHE A 68 9.47 26.24 -1.78
CA PHE A 68 10.06 26.70 -3.04
C PHE A 68 9.44 28.03 -3.46
N ARG A 69 8.11 28.13 -3.45
CA ARG A 69 7.39 29.37 -3.76
C ARG A 69 7.76 30.48 -2.78
N TYR A 70 7.79 30.23 -1.48
CA TYR A 70 8.11 31.27 -0.49
C TYR A 70 9.51 31.84 -0.71
N VAL A 71 10.52 30.97 -0.82
CA VAL A 71 11.91 31.42 -0.91
C VAL A 71 12.23 32.01 -2.29
N PHE A 72 11.75 31.41 -3.38
CA PHE A 72 12.05 31.86 -4.74
C PHE A 72 11.52 33.28 -5.05
N PHE A 73 10.36 33.64 -4.46
CA PHE A 73 9.73 34.94 -4.67
C PHE A 73 10.11 36.00 -3.64
N ASN A 74 10.64 35.62 -2.48
CA ASN A 74 11.03 36.56 -1.42
C ASN A 74 12.56 36.72 -1.25
N SER A 75 13.38 35.87 -1.86
CA SER A 75 14.83 35.91 -1.73
C SER A 75 15.53 35.94 -3.10
N GLU A 76 16.35 36.96 -3.33
CA GLU A 76 17.14 37.06 -4.58
C GLU A 76 18.45 36.29 -4.52
N LYS A 77 19.02 36.07 -3.31
CA LYS A 77 20.38 35.52 -3.14
C LYS A 77 20.45 34.00 -3.04
N THR A 78 19.31 33.30 -2.90
CA THR A 78 19.30 31.86 -2.58
C THR A 78 18.63 30.98 -3.64
N LYS A 79 18.26 31.52 -4.80
CA LYS A 79 17.43 30.83 -5.80
C LYS A 79 17.97 29.46 -6.25
N MET A 80 19.28 29.35 -6.49
CA MET A 80 19.90 28.08 -6.93
C MET A 80 19.93 27.03 -5.81
N ALA A 81 20.26 27.43 -4.58
CA ALA A 81 20.20 26.54 -3.41
C ALA A 81 18.76 26.07 -3.14
N THR A 82 17.78 26.98 -3.23
CA THR A 82 16.35 26.67 -3.11
C THR A 82 15.88 25.67 -4.15
N PHE A 83 16.30 25.83 -5.42
CA PHE A 83 15.98 24.87 -6.47
C PHE A 83 16.59 23.49 -6.20
N THR A 84 17.85 23.46 -5.73
CA THR A 84 18.54 22.21 -5.39
C THR A 84 17.85 21.49 -4.23
N CYS A 85 17.49 22.20 -3.16
CA CYS A 85 16.75 21.63 -2.03
C CYS A 85 15.36 21.14 -2.45
N PHE A 86 14.68 21.88 -3.33
CA PHE A 86 13.38 21.47 -3.87
C PHE A 86 13.49 20.17 -4.67
N ALA A 87 14.44 20.09 -5.60
CA ALA A 87 14.70 18.88 -6.38
C ALA A 87 15.08 17.70 -5.46
N ALA A 88 15.96 17.94 -4.47
CA ALA A 88 16.37 16.93 -3.51
C ALA A 88 15.22 16.40 -2.63
N ALA A 89 14.20 17.21 -2.34
CA ALA A 89 13.01 16.77 -1.61
C ALA A 89 12.03 15.99 -2.49
N LEU A 90 11.91 16.34 -3.78
CA LEU A 90 10.99 15.67 -4.70
C LEU A 90 11.44 14.27 -5.10
N VAL A 91 12.73 14.06 -5.34
CA VAL A 91 13.28 12.75 -5.75
C VAL A 91 12.84 11.62 -4.80
N PRO A 92 13.09 11.67 -3.48
CA PRO A 92 12.68 10.61 -2.57
C PRO A 92 11.16 10.47 -2.47
N ALA A 93 10.40 11.58 -2.60
CA ALA A 93 8.94 11.50 -2.60
C ALA A 93 8.39 10.73 -3.80
N PHE A 94 8.90 11.00 -5.01
CA PHE A 94 8.50 10.26 -6.20
C PHE A 94 8.98 8.80 -6.19
N MET A 95 10.20 8.56 -5.68
CA MET A 95 10.68 7.19 -5.48
C MET A 95 9.78 6.42 -4.51
N ALA A 96 9.40 7.03 -3.38
CA ALA A 96 8.50 6.41 -2.41
C ALA A 96 7.11 6.10 -2.99
N LEU A 97 6.56 7.00 -3.82
CA LEU A 97 5.31 6.74 -4.55
C LEU A 97 5.45 5.54 -5.50
N SER A 98 6.53 5.48 -6.27
CA SER A 98 6.77 4.38 -7.22
C SER A 98 6.95 3.04 -6.52
N LEU A 99 7.75 2.99 -5.45
CA LEU A 99 7.96 1.77 -4.67
C LEU A 99 6.66 1.29 -4.02
N SER A 100 5.90 2.23 -3.43
CA SER A 100 4.62 1.91 -2.81
C SER A 100 3.57 1.42 -3.83
N ALA A 101 3.56 1.98 -5.04
CA ALA A 101 2.69 1.51 -6.12
C ALA A 101 2.98 0.04 -6.51
N ASN A 102 4.26 -0.34 -6.48
CA ASN A 102 4.73 -1.70 -6.77
C ASN A 102 4.63 -2.65 -5.57
N HIS A 103 4.24 -2.19 -4.39
CA HIS A 103 4.04 -3.03 -3.23
C HIS A 103 2.60 -3.54 -3.22
N TYR A 104 2.37 -4.79 -3.58
CA TYR A 104 1.02 -5.36 -3.69
C TYR A 104 1.02 -6.86 -3.43
N TYR A 105 -0.17 -7.43 -3.30
CA TYR A 105 -0.36 -8.87 -3.29
C TYR A 105 -1.71 -9.24 -3.92
N TYR A 106 -1.77 -10.39 -4.56
CA TYR A 106 -2.99 -10.95 -5.11
C TYR A 106 -2.97 -12.48 -5.11
N PHE A 107 -4.16 -13.07 -5.16
CA PHE A 107 -4.36 -14.51 -5.18
C PHE A 107 -5.06 -14.88 -6.47
N ASP A 108 -4.59 -15.91 -7.16
CA ASP A 108 -5.16 -16.42 -8.40
C ASP A 108 -5.14 -17.96 -8.45
N GLU A 109 -5.25 -18.56 -9.63
CA GLU A 109 -5.24 -20.02 -9.79
C GLU A 109 -3.87 -20.67 -9.56
N GLU A 110 -2.77 -19.92 -9.72
CA GLU A 110 -1.40 -20.44 -9.60
C GLU A 110 -0.91 -20.39 -8.15
N GLY A 111 -1.24 -19.31 -7.44
CA GLY A 111 -0.77 -19.14 -6.07
C GLY A 111 -1.10 -17.80 -5.44
N ILE A 112 -0.27 -17.48 -4.45
CA ILE A 112 -0.17 -16.17 -3.83
C ILE A 112 0.98 -15.43 -4.49
N HIS A 113 0.66 -14.28 -5.07
CA HIS A 113 1.63 -13.39 -5.69
C HIS A 113 1.83 -12.19 -4.78
N GLN A 114 3.07 -11.84 -4.50
CA GLN A 114 3.42 -10.65 -3.75
C GLN A 114 4.62 -9.95 -4.35
N ASN A 115 4.60 -8.62 -4.33
CA ASN A 115 5.78 -7.84 -4.62
C ASN A 115 6.02 -6.93 -3.42
N GLY A 116 7.12 -7.17 -2.71
CA GLY A 116 7.53 -6.41 -1.53
C GLY A 116 7.98 -4.98 -1.88
N LEU A 117 7.97 -4.09 -0.89
CA LEU A 117 8.25 -2.66 -1.10
C LEU A 117 9.61 -2.35 -1.76
N PHE A 118 10.61 -3.21 -1.55
CA PHE A 118 11.95 -3.07 -2.14
C PHE A 118 12.32 -4.24 -3.05
N GLN A 119 11.37 -5.11 -3.37
CA GLN A 119 11.58 -6.20 -4.32
C GLN A 119 11.41 -5.66 -5.74
N LEU A 120 12.26 -6.14 -6.65
CA LEU A 120 12.23 -5.78 -8.07
C LEU A 120 11.41 -6.77 -8.90
N THR A 121 11.21 -7.96 -8.35
CA THR A 121 10.53 -9.08 -9.00
C THR A 121 9.45 -9.58 -8.07
N GLU A 122 8.29 -9.87 -8.65
CA GLU A 122 7.20 -10.55 -7.97
C GLU A 122 7.66 -11.93 -7.48
N GLU A 123 7.29 -12.23 -6.24
CA GLU A 123 7.47 -13.51 -5.59
C GLU A 123 6.15 -14.29 -5.67
N ILE A 124 6.24 -15.57 -6.06
CA ILE A 124 5.09 -16.44 -6.26
C ILE A 124 5.21 -17.59 -5.27
N HIS A 125 4.15 -17.81 -4.50
CA HIS A 125 3.99 -18.92 -3.57
C HIS A 125 2.88 -19.85 -4.12
N PRO A 126 3.25 -20.92 -4.84
CA PRO A 126 2.29 -21.78 -5.50
C PRO A 126 1.38 -22.49 -4.50
N TRP A 127 0.10 -22.69 -4.81
CA TRP A 127 -0.83 -23.38 -3.91
C TRP A 127 -0.38 -24.79 -3.53
N LYS A 128 0.31 -25.49 -4.44
CA LYS A 128 0.88 -26.82 -4.20
C LYS A 128 1.89 -26.87 -3.05
N ASP A 129 2.52 -25.74 -2.73
CA ASP A 129 3.55 -25.63 -1.69
C ASP A 129 2.95 -25.13 -0.36
N VAL A 130 1.71 -24.63 -0.40
CA VAL A 130 0.90 -24.27 0.77
C VAL A 130 0.29 -25.53 1.38
N GLU A 131 0.56 -25.78 2.66
CA GLU A 131 0.01 -26.91 3.40
C GLU A 131 -1.29 -26.53 4.12
N LYS A 132 -1.30 -25.32 4.69
CA LYS A 132 -2.33 -24.92 5.64
C LYS A 132 -2.64 -23.43 5.55
N MET A 133 -3.92 -23.10 5.66
CA MET A 133 -4.40 -21.74 5.88
C MET A 133 -5.02 -21.64 7.27
N THR A 134 -4.53 -20.70 8.08
CA THR A 134 -5.01 -20.45 9.44
C THR A 134 -5.63 -19.06 9.54
N VAL A 135 -6.87 -18.98 10.01
CA VAL A 135 -7.49 -17.70 10.37
C VAL A 135 -7.22 -17.40 11.84
N VAL A 136 -6.51 -16.31 12.12
CA VAL A 136 -6.25 -15.83 13.48
C VAL A 136 -7.38 -14.89 13.90
N THR A 137 -8.04 -15.23 14.99
CA THR A 137 -9.11 -14.44 15.57
C THR A 137 -8.69 -13.93 16.95
N GLU A 138 -8.86 -12.64 17.19
CA GLU A 138 -8.58 -12.01 18.49
C GLU A 138 -9.87 -11.69 19.22
N ASP A 139 -9.87 -11.92 20.53
CA ASP A 139 -10.97 -11.53 21.39
C ASP A 139 -10.84 -10.04 21.76
N THR A 140 -11.83 -9.24 21.38
CA THR A 140 -11.90 -7.82 21.72
C THR A 140 -13.07 -7.60 22.66
N ALA A 141 -13.05 -6.53 23.47
CA ALA A 141 -14.11 -6.23 24.46
C ALA A 141 -15.55 -6.13 23.91
N GLY A 142 -15.76 -6.25 22.59
CA GLY A 142 -17.06 -6.32 21.92
C GLY A 142 -17.26 -7.56 21.03
N GLY A 143 -16.49 -8.65 21.24
CA GLY A 143 -16.59 -9.92 20.53
C GLY A 143 -15.30 -10.34 19.80
N THR A 144 -15.29 -11.59 19.32
CA THR A 144 -14.16 -12.18 18.60
C THR A 144 -14.14 -11.70 17.14
N LYS A 145 -13.02 -11.13 16.69
CA LYS A 145 -12.86 -10.62 15.32
C LYS A 145 -11.67 -11.27 14.62
N PRO A 146 -11.83 -11.74 13.37
CA PRO A 146 -10.72 -12.27 12.61
C PRO A 146 -9.77 -11.13 12.22
N VAL A 147 -8.48 -11.28 12.53
CA VAL A 147 -7.46 -10.21 12.41
C VAL A 147 -6.47 -10.48 11.29
N SER A 148 -6.06 -11.72 11.11
CA SER A 148 -5.15 -12.11 10.03
C SER A 148 -5.41 -13.51 9.49
N MET A 149 -4.95 -13.74 8.28
CA MET A 149 -4.89 -15.04 7.62
C MET A 149 -3.41 -15.39 7.43
N VAL A 150 -3.02 -16.57 7.87
CA VAL A 150 -1.65 -17.07 7.80
C VAL A 150 -1.64 -18.28 6.89
N PHE A 151 -0.81 -18.25 5.85
CA PHE A 151 -0.55 -19.41 5.01
C PHE A 151 0.77 -20.04 5.43
N THR A 152 0.75 -21.32 5.77
CA THR A 152 1.94 -22.08 6.13
C THR A 152 2.32 -22.97 4.95
N GLU A 153 3.53 -22.79 4.45
CA GLU A 153 4.10 -23.64 3.42
C GLU A 153 4.64 -24.95 4.01
N ARG A 154 4.82 -25.98 3.17
CA ARG A 154 5.36 -27.29 3.56
C ARG A 154 6.77 -27.23 4.18
N GLY A 155 7.49 -26.13 3.98
CA GLY A 155 8.79 -25.84 4.60
C GLY A 155 8.69 -25.23 6.01
N GLY A 156 7.48 -24.91 6.49
CA GLY A 156 7.23 -24.21 7.75
C GLY A 156 7.33 -22.68 7.65
N GLU A 157 7.52 -22.12 6.45
CA GLU A 157 7.46 -20.68 6.23
C GLU A 157 6.02 -20.17 6.33
N GLU A 158 5.83 -19.03 6.98
CA GLU A 158 4.51 -18.44 7.22
C GLU A 158 4.36 -17.10 6.49
N ILE A 159 3.31 -16.98 5.68
CA ILE A 159 2.95 -15.77 4.96
C ILE A 159 1.72 -15.16 5.62
N LEU A 160 1.86 -13.95 6.17
CA LEU A 160 0.80 -13.29 6.94
C LEU A 160 0.11 -12.21 6.12
N PHE A 161 -1.22 -12.33 6.01
CA PHE A 161 -2.07 -11.32 5.42
C PHE A 161 -3.03 -10.72 6.46
N PRO A 162 -3.02 -9.39 6.67
CA PRO A 162 -4.01 -8.75 7.53
C PRO A 162 -5.40 -8.87 6.90
N LEU A 163 -6.41 -9.23 7.70
CA LEU A 163 -7.78 -9.38 7.24
C LEU A 163 -8.41 -8.01 6.99
N THR A 164 -8.33 -7.58 5.73
CA THR A 164 -9.02 -6.37 5.26
C THR A 164 -10.50 -6.63 5.03
N ALA A 165 -11.32 -5.58 5.03
CA ALA A 165 -12.75 -5.70 4.71
C ALA A 165 -13.02 -6.35 3.34
N GLN A 166 -12.10 -6.15 2.37
CA GLN A 166 -12.20 -6.79 1.05
C GLN A 166 -11.90 -8.29 1.14
N LEU A 167 -10.86 -8.68 1.88
CA LEU A 167 -10.48 -10.08 2.06
C LEU A 167 -11.56 -10.84 2.82
N ILE A 168 -12.15 -10.24 3.85
CA ILE A 168 -13.29 -10.81 4.59
C ILE A 168 -14.47 -11.10 3.66
N ARG A 169 -14.80 -10.19 2.73
CA ARG A 169 -15.90 -10.40 1.77
C ARG A 169 -15.61 -11.51 0.76
N LYS A 170 -14.33 -11.74 0.44
CA LYS A 170 -13.87 -12.77 -0.49
C LYS A 170 -13.48 -14.08 0.21
N ARG A 171 -13.50 -14.12 1.54
CA ARG A 171 -13.09 -15.25 2.36
C ARG A 171 -13.75 -16.56 1.94
N ASN A 172 -15.08 -16.58 1.83
CA ASN A 172 -15.81 -17.80 1.49
C ASN A 172 -15.42 -18.34 0.10
N LEU A 173 -15.13 -17.44 -0.85
CA LEU A 173 -14.63 -17.83 -2.18
C LEU A 173 -13.24 -18.45 -2.06
N LEU A 174 -12.34 -17.82 -1.31
CA LEU A 174 -10.98 -18.35 -1.09
C LEU A 174 -11.02 -19.71 -0.40
N GLU A 175 -11.78 -19.85 0.69
CA GLU A 175 -11.93 -21.12 1.40
C GLU A 175 -12.47 -22.22 0.48
N SER A 176 -13.47 -21.93 -0.38
CA SER A 176 -13.95 -22.93 -1.35
C SER A 176 -12.88 -23.37 -2.36
N ARG A 177 -12.05 -22.44 -2.85
CA ARG A 177 -10.97 -22.74 -3.79
C ARG A 177 -9.85 -23.55 -3.14
N LEU A 178 -9.49 -23.20 -1.92
CA LEU A 178 -8.43 -23.88 -1.17
C LEU A 178 -8.83 -25.33 -0.82
N VAL A 179 -10.10 -25.56 -0.50
CA VAL A 179 -10.63 -26.92 -0.27
C VAL A 179 -10.59 -27.75 -1.56
N GLU A 180 -10.90 -27.16 -2.72
CA GLU A 180 -10.75 -27.83 -4.03
C GLU A 180 -9.28 -28.24 -4.32
N MET A 181 -8.32 -27.55 -3.70
CA MET A 181 -6.88 -27.76 -3.86
C MET A 181 -6.23 -28.60 -2.75
N ASP A 182 -7.03 -29.22 -1.87
CA ASP A 182 -6.57 -30.04 -0.73
C ASP A 182 -5.71 -29.27 0.30
N VAL A 183 -5.90 -27.96 0.40
CA VAL A 183 -5.26 -27.12 1.43
C VAL A 183 -6.05 -27.21 2.73
N THR A 184 -5.36 -27.50 3.84
CA THR A 184 -6.02 -27.65 5.15
C THR A 184 -6.44 -26.28 5.70
N LEU A 185 -7.71 -26.14 6.10
CA LEU A 185 -8.22 -24.93 6.74
C LEU A 185 -8.26 -25.10 8.26
N ASP A 186 -7.71 -24.14 9.00
CA ASP A 186 -7.74 -24.11 10.47
C ASP A 186 -8.09 -22.72 11.00
N ALA A 187 -8.52 -22.65 12.26
CA ALA A 187 -8.87 -21.43 12.95
C ALA A 187 -8.23 -21.40 14.34
N ILE A 188 -7.38 -20.40 14.58
CA ILE A 188 -6.75 -20.19 15.88
C ILE A 188 -7.42 -19.01 16.59
N TYR A 189 -7.82 -19.25 17.83
CA TYR A 189 -8.33 -18.25 18.74
C TYR A 189 -7.21 -17.78 19.66
N ARG A 190 -6.79 -16.52 19.54
CA ARG A 190 -5.87 -15.88 20.49
C ARG A 190 -6.68 -15.07 21.51
N GLN A 191 -6.53 -15.39 22.78
CA GLN A 191 -6.99 -14.53 23.86
C GLN A 191 -6.06 -13.30 23.94
N SER A 192 -6.63 -12.11 23.94
CA SER A 192 -5.88 -10.89 24.24
C SER A 192 -5.52 -10.95 25.73
N ASP A 193 -4.25 -11.21 26.05
CA ASP A 193 -3.76 -11.01 27.41
C ASP A 193 -3.94 -9.51 27.75
N SER A 194 -4.70 -9.29 28.83
CA SER A 194 -5.14 -7.99 29.34
C SER A 194 -4.02 -7.08 29.82
#